data_AF-A0A6P4A991-F1
#
_entry.id   AF-A0A6P4A991-F1
#
_cell.length_a   1.000
_cell.length_b   1.000
_cell.length_c   1.000
_cell.angle_alpha   90.00
_cell.angle_beta   90.00
_cell.angle_gamma   90.00
#
_symmetry.space_group_name_H-M   'P 1'
#
loop_
_entity.id
_entity.type
_entity.pdbx_description
1 polymer ?
#
loop_
_entity_poly.entity_id
_entity_poly.type
_entity_poly.pdbx_seq_one_letter_code
_entity_poly.pdbx_strand_id
1 'polypeptide(L)'
;MELPLEKAILGDDKDARIYGQDESTHVRIDDYVYDEINEVHVQTQLDPSYQAPSPGHNEPSMPELDPNLEAPMENIVQRKRTRSEYEGNTCSFGQNATQVDLLEKLSHGLDSIGKIATDIRGMYSLMERRENEISEKEKKNDIWNAIKETPNLDNHGSYKALTLIQKMKVKDAFLNMLPEEHSEWISFNME
;
A
#
# COMPACT_ATOMS: atom_id res chain seq x y z
N MET A 1 34.52 38.41 25.14
CA MET A 1 33.22 38.42 24.45
C MET A 1 33.53 38.54 22.98
N GLU A 2 33.52 37.42 22.25
CA GLU A 2 33.41 37.35 20.79
C GLU A 2 33.22 35.86 20.43
N LEU A 3 32.10 35.56 19.79
CA LEU A 3 31.73 34.24 19.28
C LEU A 3 32.27 34.10 17.85
N PRO A 4 32.80 32.95 17.41
CA PRO A 4 32.92 32.67 15.99
C PRO A 4 31.66 31.97 15.47
N LEU A 5 31.17 32.52 14.36
CA LEU A 5 30.02 32.06 13.56
C LEU A 5 30.10 30.57 13.21
N GLU A 6 29.01 29.87 13.50
CA GLU A 6 28.65 28.58 12.90
C GLU A 6 28.39 28.80 11.40
N LYS A 7 29.25 28.22 10.54
CA LYS A 7 28.96 28.11 9.11
C LYS A 7 27.92 27.00 8.93
N ALA A 8 26.70 27.39 8.54
CA ALA A 8 25.73 26.44 8.02
C ALA A 8 26.30 25.75 6.78
N ILE A 9 26.56 24.45 6.88
CA ILE A 9 26.90 23.61 5.73
C ILE A 9 25.58 23.35 5.01
N LEU A 10 25.41 24.02 3.87
CA LEU A 10 24.34 23.80 2.91
C LEU A 10 24.35 22.32 2.50
N GLY A 11 23.22 21.63 2.67
CA GLY A 11 23.06 20.22 2.32
C GLY A 11 23.46 19.97 0.88
N ASP A 12 24.31 18.97 0.69
CA ASP A 12 24.67 18.43 -0.62
C ASP A 12 23.44 17.68 -1.15
N ASP A 13 22.70 18.32 -2.06
CA ASP A 13 21.57 17.74 -2.78
C ASP A 13 22.09 16.57 -3.63
N LYS A 14 22.17 15.39 -3.02
CA LYS A 14 22.46 14.15 -3.72
C LYS A 14 21.24 13.75 -4.53
N ASP A 15 21.32 13.94 -5.83
CA ASP A 15 20.38 13.35 -6.79
C ASP A 15 20.28 11.83 -6.54
N ALA A 16 19.07 11.34 -6.28
CA ALA A 16 18.81 9.92 -6.12
C ALA A 16 19.09 9.20 -7.44
N ARG A 17 20.09 8.31 -7.45
CA ARG A 17 20.32 7.41 -8.59
C ARG A 17 19.18 6.39 -8.63
N ILE A 18 18.29 6.53 -9.59
CA ILE A 18 17.39 5.44 -10.01
C ILE A 18 18.25 4.38 -10.70
N TYR A 19 18.55 3.30 -9.97
CA TYR A 19 19.05 2.08 -10.58
C TYR A 19 17.95 1.54 -11.50
N GLY A 20 18.20 1.55 -12.80
CA GLY A 20 17.41 0.78 -13.76
C GLY A 20 17.70 -0.70 -13.51
N GLN A 21 16.89 -1.33 -12.67
CA GLN A 21 16.83 -2.78 -12.61
C GLN A 21 16.12 -3.23 -13.88
N ASP A 22 16.83 -3.92 -14.78
CA ASP A 22 16.24 -4.53 -15.96
C ASP A 22 15.20 -5.57 -15.49
N GLU A 23 13.92 -5.19 -15.56
CA GLU A 23 12.77 -6.07 -15.35
C GLU A 23 12.63 -7.00 -16.57
N SER A 24 13.61 -7.88 -16.78
CA SER A 24 13.60 -8.84 -17.89
C SER A 24 12.69 -10.06 -17.65
N THR A 25 11.99 -10.09 -16.51
CA THR A 25 10.99 -11.12 -16.22
C THR A 25 9.61 -10.57 -16.56
N HIS A 26 9.12 -10.90 -17.76
CA HIS A 26 7.74 -10.65 -18.15
C HIS A 26 6.81 -11.58 -17.36
N VAL A 27 6.64 -11.30 -16.06
CA VAL A 27 5.65 -11.98 -15.22
C VAL A 27 4.34 -11.25 -15.41
N ARG A 28 3.32 -11.96 -15.88
CA ARG A 28 2.00 -11.38 -16.11
C ARG A 28 1.27 -11.37 -14.78
N ILE A 29 0.57 -10.28 -14.46
CA ILE A 29 -0.22 -10.17 -13.20
C ILE A 29 -1.23 -11.32 -13.08
N ASP A 30 -1.69 -11.85 -14.23
CA ASP A 30 -2.60 -12.99 -14.33
C ASP A 30 -2.00 -14.32 -13.83
N ASP A 31 -0.70 -14.39 -13.56
CA ASP A 31 -0.04 -15.61 -13.08
C ASP A 31 -0.11 -15.79 -11.55
N TYR A 32 -0.73 -14.85 -10.83
CA TYR A 32 -0.90 -14.91 -9.37
C TYR A 32 -2.32 -15.29 -8.97
N VAL A 33 -2.45 -16.21 -8.03
CA VAL A 33 -3.73 -16.57 -7.38
C VAL A 33 -3.70 -16.09 -5.94
N TYR A 34 -4.82 -15.51 -5.48
CA TYR A 34 -4.97 -15.11 -4.09
C TYR A 34 -5.23 -16.33 -3.19
N ASP A 35 -4.33 -16.58 -2.23
CA ASP A 35 -4.51 -17.59 -1.19
C ASP A 35 -5.22 -16.97 0.02
N GLU A 36 -6.48 -17.36 0.22
CA GLU A 36 -7.33 -16.85 1.30
C GLU A 36 -6.88 -17.34 2.70
N ILE A 37 -6.13 -18.44 2.78
CA ILE A 37 -5.67 -19.01 4.06
C ILE A 37 -4.46 -18.25 4.60
N ASN A 38 -3.57 -17.85 3.70
CA ASN A 38 -2.32 -17.17 4.04
C ASN A 38 -2.33 -15.67 3.68
N GLU A 39 -3.45 -15.16 3.17
CA GLU A 39 -3.68 -13.77 2.73
C GLU A 39 -2.59 -13.23 1.78
N VAL A 40 -2.04 -14.07 0.91
CA VAL A 40 -0.92 -13.71 0.01
C VAL A 40 -1.20 -14.12 -1.44
N HIS A 41 -0.66 -13.35 -2.39
CA HIS A 41 -0.70 -13.72 -3.81
C HIS A 41 0.42 -14.72 -4.10
N VAL A 42 0.05 -15.94 -4.50
CA VAL A 42 0.98 -17.02 -4.83
C VAL A 42 1.07 -17.18 -6.34
N GLN A 43 2.31 -17.31 -6.85
CA GLN A 43 2.54 -17.61 -8.26
C GLN A 43 1.97 -19.00 -8.58
N THR A 44 1.15 -19.08 -9.63
CA THR A 44 0.60 -20.34 -10.11
C THR A 44 1.74 -21.22 -10.61
N GLN A 45 1.78 -22.48 -10.19
CA GLN A 45 2.77 -23.45 -10.64
C GLN A 45 2.71 -23.55 -12.17
N LEU A 46 3.73 -23.01 -12.84
CA LEU A 46 3.96 -23.20 -14.27
C LEU A 46 4.19 -24.70 -14.52
N ASP A 47 3.49 -25.24 -15.51
CA ASP A 47 3.75 -26.58 -16.05
C ASP A 47 5.26 -26.72 -16.36
N PRO A 48 5.96 -27.80 -15.97
CA PRO A 48 7.43 -27.88 -16.06
C PRO A 48 8.01 -27.88 -17.49
N SER A 49 7.18 -27.70 -18.51
CA SER A 49 7.55 -27.81 -19.93
C SER A 49 8.42 -26.68 -20.46
N TYR A 50 8.73 -25.65 -19.67
CA TYR A 50 9.62 -24.55 -20.07
C TYR A 50 10.85 -24.43 -19.16
N GLN A 51 11.58 -25.52 -18.94
CA GLN A 51 12.98 -25.40 -18.51
C GLN A 51 13.85 -25.10 -19.73
N ALA A 52 14.32 -23.86 -19.83
CA ALA A 52 15.42 -23.50 -20.72
C ALA A 52 16.72 -24.21 -20.24
N PRO A 53 17.57 -24.73 -21.15
CA PRO A 53 18.83 -25.32 -20.76
C PRO A 53 19.75 -24.25 -20.14
N SER A 54 20.28 -24.55 -18.96
CA SER A 54 21.34 -23.77 -18.32
C SER A 54 22.64 -23.86 -19.16
N PRO A 55 23.25 -22.75 -19.60
CA PRO A 55 24.58 -22.80 -20.20
C PRO A 55 25.64 -22.46 -19.15
N GLY A 56 26.37 -23.49 -18.76
CA GLY A 56 27.62 -23.37 -18.03
C GLY A 56 28.69 -22.62 -18.83
N HIS A 57 29.64 -22.09 -18.07
CA HIS A 57 30.92 -21.51 -18.47
C HIS A 57 31.52 -22.11 -19.74
N ASN A 58 31.98 -21.25 -20.66
CA ASN A 58 33.23 -21.34 -21.43
C ASN A 58 33.33 -20.14 -22.40
N GLU A 59 34.18 -19.15 -22.09
CA GLU A 59 34.91 -18.36 -23.09
C GLU A 59 36.29 -19.05 -23.31
N PRO A 60 37.08 -18.79 -24.37
CA PRO A 60 37.05 -17.66 -25.31
C PRO A 60 37.32 -17.99 -26.80
N SER A 61 37.04 -17.04 -27.71
CA SER A 61 38.00 -16.61 -28.76
C SER A 61 37.41 -15.56 -29.70
N MET A 62 38.07 -14.40 -29.75
CA MET A 62 37.97 -13.38 -30.79
C MET A 62 38.55 -13.90 -32.13
N PRO A 63 38.06 -13.40 -33.27
CA PRO A 63 39.00 -12.91 -34.28
C PRO A 63 38.64 -11.52 -34.83
N GLU A 64 39.65 -10.66 -34.75
CA GLU A 64 40.14 -9.68 -35.73
C GLU A 64 39.17 -8.74 -36.47
N LEU A 65 39.45 -7.45 -36.24
CA LEU A 65 39.01 -6.30 -37.03
C LEU A 65 39.56 -6.40 -38.46
N ASP A 66 38.69 -6.26 -39.46
CA ASP A 66 39.09 -5.83 -40.81
C ASP A 66 38.36 -4.52 -41.18
N PRO A 67 39.08 -3.39 -41.29
CA PRO A 67 38.49 -2.08 -41.57
C PRO A 67 38.59 -1.77 -43.06
N ASN A 68 37.66 -2.24 -43.89
CA ASN A 68 37.43 -1.68 -45.23
C ASN A 68 36.18 -2.26 -45.89
N LEU A 69 35.01 -1.64 -45.68
CA LEU A 69 33.91 -1.66 -46.66
C LEU A 69 33.15 -0.33 -46.58
N GLU A 70 33.32 0.45 -47.64
CA GLU A 70 32.73 1.76 -47.88
C GLU A 70 31.28 1.63 -48.39
N ALA A 71 30.35 2.17 -47.59
CA ALA A 71 29.03 2.77 -47.90
C ALA A 71 27.96 1.94 -48.66
N PRO A 72 26.65 2.07 -48.35
CA PRO A 72 25.90 3.33 -48.55
C PRO A 72 25.02 3.75 -47.36
N MET A 73 24.90 5.07 -47.16
CA MET A 73 23.92 5.69 -46.26
C MET A 73 22.50 5.23 -46.62
N GLU A 74 21.92 4.35 -45.81
CA GLU A 74 20.48 4.16 -45.83
C GLU A 74 19.81 5.40 -45.24
N ASN A 75 19.04 6.04 -46.10
CA ASN A 75 18.25 7.23 -45.83
C ASN A 75 17.30 6.92 -44.66
N ILE A 76 17.66 7.34 -43.45
CA ILE A 76 16.70 7.39 -42.33
C ILE A 76 15.66 8.42 -42.74
N VAL A 77 14.58 7.95 -43.36
CA VAL A 77 13.35 8.70 -43.51
C VAL A 77 12.96 9.10 -42.09
N GLN A 78 13.26 10.35 -41.74
CA GLN A 78 12.76 10.99 -40.55
C GLN A 78 11.24 10.93 -40.67
N ARG A 79 10.64 9.92 -40.04
CA ARG A 79 9.20 9.82 -39.86
C ARG A 79 8.82 10.97 -38.95
N LYS A 80 8.64 12.16 -39.53
CA LYS A 80 8.00 13.29 -38.89
C LYS A 80 6.69 12.73 -38.35
N ARG A 81 6.53 12.73 -37.02
CA ARG A 81 5.21 12.48 -36.42
C ARG A 81 4.31 13.57 -36.97
N THR A 82 3.37 13.21 -37.82
CA THR A 82 2.22 14.09 -38.08
C THR A 82 1.51 14.21 -36.76
N ARG A 83 1.63 15.36 -36.10
CA ARG A 83 0.78 15.71 -34.98
C ARG A 83 -0.62 15.79 -35.57
N SER A 84 -1.48 14.82 -35.28
CA SER A 84 -2.92 15.08 -35.39
C SER A 84 -3.16 16.23 -34.43
N GLU A 85 -3.62 17.36 -34.95
CA GLU A 85 -4.16 18.43 -34.15
C GLU A 85 -5.16 17.77 -33.20
N TYR A 86 -4.93 17.94 -31.89
CA TYR A 86 -5.95 17.60 -30.92
C TYR A 86 -7.11 18.53 -31.25
N GLU A 87 -8.10 18.01 -31.97
CA GLU A 87 -9.42 18.60 -32.05
C GLU A 87 -9.94 18.51 -30.61
N GLY A 88 -9.55 19.53 -29.84
CA GLY A 88 -10.08 19.71 -28.51
C GLY A 88 -11.57 19.63 -28.65
N ASN A 89 -12.17 18.74 -27.87
CA ASN A 89 -13.59 18.59 -27.70
C ASN A 89 -14.18 19.99 -27.51
N THR A 90 -14.52 20.63 -28.62
CA THR A 90 -15.38 21.78 -28.61
C THR A 90 -16.68 21.12 -28.26
N CYS A 91 -17.07 21.27 -26.99
CA CYS A 91 -18.44 21.08 -26.58
C CYS A 91 -19.24 21.88 -27.61
N SER A 92 -19.76 21.21 -28.62
CA SER A 92 -20.88 21.69 -29.40
C SER A 92 -21.99 21.76 -28.38
N PHE A 93 -22.03 22.88 -27.66
CA PHE A 93 -23.21 23.30 -26.96
C PHE A 93 -24.21 23.52 -28.08
N GLY A 94 -24.92 22.44 -28.43
CA GLY A 94 -25.94 22.45 -29.47
C GLY A 94 -26.82 23.65 -29.19
N GLN A 95 -26.77 24.63 -30.09
CA GLN A 95 -27.46 25.92 -29.99
C GLN A 95 -28.99 25.76 -30.18
N ASN A 96 -29.56 24.72 -29.59
CA ASN A 96 -30.94 24.29 -29.74
C ASN A 96 -31.45 23.52 -28.52
N ALA A 97 -30.72 23.50 -27.39
CA ALA A 97 -31.25 23.03 -26.11
C ALA A 97 -32.37 23.97 -25.65
N THR A 98 -33.56 23.43 -25.49
CA THR A 98 -34.69 24.19 -24.94
C THR A 98 -34.47 24.43 -23.45
N GLN A 99 -35.16 25.41 -22.89
CA GLN A 99 -35.13 25.68 -21.44
C GLN A 99 -35.49 24.43 -20.62
N VAL A 100 -36.36 23.58 -21.15
CA VAL A 100 -36.78 22.31 -20.54
C VAL A 100 -35.60 21.33 -20.47
N ASP A 101 -34.84 21.17 -21.55
CA ASP A 101 -33.66 20.29 -21.60
C ASP A 101 -32.58 20.70 -20.60
N LEU A 102 -32.43 22.01 -20.36
CA LEU A 102 -31.49 22.54 -19.36
C LEU A 102 -31.96 22.23 -17.93
N LEU A 103 -33.26 22.37 -17.66
CA LEU A 103 -33.84 22.05 -16.35
C LEU A 103 -33.74 20.56 -16.02
N GLU A 104 -33.99 19.69 -17.00
CA GLU A 104 -33.85 18.24 -16.83
C GLU A 104 -32.40 17.85 -16.53
N LYS A 105 -31.43 18.40 -17.28
CA LYS A 105 -30.00 18.19 -17.03
C LYS A 105 -29.57 18.66 -15.65
N LEU A 106 -30.08 19.80 -15.20
CA LEU A 106 -29.83 20.31 -13.85
C LEU A 106 -30.41 19.38 -12.77
N SER A 107 -31.64 18.91 -12.96
CA SER A 107 -32.29 17.95 -12.05
C SER A 107 -31.46 16.67 -11.93
N HIS A 108 -31.06 16.08 -13.06
CA HIS A 108 -30.21 14.89 -13.06
C HIS A 108 -28.84 15.14 -12.43
N GLY A 109 -28.26 16.33 -12.63
CA GLY A 109 -27.02 16.73 -11.97
C GLY A 109 -27.16 16.74 -10.44
N LEU A 110 -28.24 17.32 -9.93
CA LEU A 110 -28.52 17.36 -8.49
C LEU A 110 -28.76 15.96 -7.90
N ASP A 111 -29.50 15.10 -8.61
CA ASP A 111 -29.71 13.71 -8.18
C ASP A 111 -28.40 12.93 -8.14
N SER A 112 -27.54 13.11 -9.14
CA SER A 112 -26.21 12.48 -9.19
C SER A 112 -25.34 12.92 -8.02
N ILE A 113 -25.31 14.23 -7.73
CA ILE A 113 -24.60 14.79 -6.56
C ILE A 113 -25.14 14.20 -5.25
N GLY A 114 -26.47 14.08 -5.12
CA GLY A 114 -27.10 13.48 -3.95
C GLY A 114 -26.71 12.02 -3.72
N LYS A 115 -26.59 11.24 -4.80
CA LYS A 115 -26.10 9.85 -4.76
C LYS A 115 -24.64 9.79 -4.30
N ILE A 116 -23.77 10.58 -4.92
CA ILE A 116 -22.34 10.65 -4.56
C ILE A 116 -22.17 11.03 -3.08
N ALA A 117 -22.91 12.04 -2.60
CA ALA A 117 -22.86 12.45 -1.19
C ALA A 117 -23.31 11.33 -0.23
N THR A 118 -24.27 10.50 -0.65
CA THR A 118 -24.74 9.36 0.13
C THR A 118 -23.72 8.22 0.14
N ASP A 119 -23.09 7.94 -1.00
CA ASP A 119 -22.03 6.92 -1.11
C ASP A 119 -20.82 7.30 -0.25
N ILE A 120 -20.38 8.57 -0.30
CA ILE A 120 -19.29 9.08 0.55
C ILE A 120 -19.64 8.91 2.03
N ARG A 121 -20.86 9.27 2.44
CA ARG A 121 -21.32 9.06 3.83
C ARG A 121 -21.32 7.58 4.22
N GLY A 122 -21.77 6.71 3.33
CA GLY A 122 -21.74 5.26 3.53
C GLY A 122 -20.32 4.73 3.70
N MET A 123 -19.38 5.23 2.89
CA MET A 123 -17.95 4.90 3.00
C MET A 123 -17.39 5.32 4.35
N TYR A 124 -17.66 6.54 4.83
CA TYR A 124 -17.21 6.98 6.16
C TYR A 124 -17.71 6.06 7.27
N SER A 125 -19.00 5.70 7.27
CA SER A 125 -19.55 4.77 8.25
C SER A 125 -18.91 3.38 8.18
N LEU A 126 -18.60 2.89 6.97
CA LEU A 126 -17.90 1.62 6.79
C LEU A 126 -16.46 1.67 7.30
N MET A 127 -15.75 2.76 7.03
CA MET A 127 -14.37 3.00 7.49
C MET A 127 -14.31 3.10 9.02
N GLU A 128 -15.21 3.89 9.62
CA GLU A 128 -15.32 4.02 11.08
C GLU A 128 -15.58 2.66 11.76
N ARG A 129 -16.49 1.86 11.19
CA ARG A 129 -16.75 0.51 11.71
C ARG A 129 -15.51 -0.38 11.63
N ARG A 130 -14.78 -0.37 10.52
CA ARG A 130 -13.53 -1.14 10.36
C ARG A 130 -12.47 -0.68 11.37
N GLU A 131 -12.26 0.61 11.50
CA GLU A 131 -11.29 1.19 12.43
C GLU A 131 -11.60 0.79 13.87
N ASN A 132 -12.88 0.88 14.25
CA ASN A 132 -13.35 0.45 15.58
C ASN A 132 -13.14 -1.05 15.79
N GLU A 133 -13.40 -1.90 14.79
CA GLU A 133 -13.16 -3.35 14.88
C GLU A 133 -11.68 -3.69 15.03
N ILE A 134 -10.79 -3.00 14.32
CA ILE A 134 -9.33 -3.16 14.43
C ILE A 134 -8.87 -2.69 15.82
N SER A 135 -9.24 -1.47 16.22
CA SER A 135 -8.89 -0.89 17.51
C SER A 135 -9.38 -1.76 18.67
N GLU A 136 -10.61 -2.29 18.61
CA GLU A 136 -11.13 -3.18 19.65
C GLU A 136 -10.40 -4.54 19.69
N LYS A 137 -10.01 -5.08 18.53
CA LYS A 137 -9.20 -6.31 18.47
C LYS A 137 -7.81 -6.08 19.05
N GLU A 138 -7.12 -5.01 18.67
CA GLU A 138 -5.82 -4.63 19.21
C GLU A 138 -5.92 -4.44 20.72
N LYS A 139 -6.87 -3.62 21.19
CA LYS A 139 -7.11 -3.38 22.61
C LYS A 139 -7.35 -4.68 23.40
N LYS A 140 -8.13 -5.62 22.85
CA LYS A 140 -8.39 -6.92 23.49
C LYS A 140 -7.16 -7.82 23.48
N ASN A 141 -6.35 -7.73 22.43
CA ASN A 141 -5.10 -8.48 22.35
C ASN A 141 -4.09 -7.95 23.37
N ASP A 142 -3.97 -6.63 23.51
CA ASP A 142 -3.07 -5.98 24.46
C ASP A 142 -3.35 -6.42 25.89
N ILE A 143 -4.62 -6.39 26.31
CA ILE A 143 -4.97 -6.75 27.69
C ILE A 143 -4.75 -8.24 27.96
N TRP A 144 -5.03 -9.10 26.97
CA TRP A 144 -4.80 -10.53 27.11
C TRP A 144 -3.31 -10.87 27.15
N ASN A 145 -2.48 -10.18 26.36
CA ASN A 145 -1.04 -10.31 26.39
C ASN A 145 -0.47 -9.88 27.74
N ALA A 146 -0.89 -8.72 28.27
CA ALA A 146 -0.50 -8.25 29.59
C ALA A 146 -0.84 -9.27 30.71
N ILE A 147 -2.05 -9.84 30.66
CA ILE A 147 -2.45 -10.90 31.60
C ILE A 147 -1.58 -12.16 31.48
N LYS A 148 -1.17 -12.54 30.26
CA LYS A 148 -0.27 -13.68 30.06
C LYS A 148 1.17 -13.42 30.52
N GLU A 149 1.62 -12.18 30.43
CA GLU A 149 2.94 -11.75 30.90
C GLU A 149 2.99 -11.63 32.43
N THR A 150 1.84 -11.60 33.11
CA THR A 150 1.77 -11.57 34.56
C THR A 150 2.40 -12.82 35.19
N PRO A 151 3.46 -12.68 36.02
CA PRO A 151 4.09 -13.81 36.68
C PRO A 151 3.16 -14.42 37.73
N ASN A 152 3.33 -15.74 37.95
CA ASN A 152 2.59 -16.54 38.95
C ASN A 152 1.07 -16.61 38.74
N LEU A 153 0.56 -16.27 37.55
CA LEU A 153 -0.86 -16.37 37.24
C LEU A 153 -1.17 -17.67 36.49
N ASP A 154 -2.08 -18.48 37.02
CA ASP A 154 -2.56 -19.68 36.34
C ASP A 154 -3.66 -19.34 35.31
N ASN A 155 -3.96 -20.27 34.40
CA ASN A 155 -4.96 -20.03 33.34
C ASN A 155 -6.32 -19.60 33.90
N HIS A 156 -6.73 -20.18 35.04
CA HIS A 156 -8.01 -19.83 35.66
C HIS A 156 -7.98 -18.40 36.24
N GLY A 157 -6.88 -18.01 36.89
CA GLY A 157 -6.58 -16.65 37.31
C GLY A 157 -6.58 -15.67 36.14
N SER A 158 -6.03 -16.03 34.98
CA SER A 158 -6.05 -15.19 33.77
C SER A 158 -7.47 -14.82 33.32
N TYR A 159 -8.40 -15.79 33.30
CA TYR A 159 -9.79 -15.50 32.94
C TYR A 159 -10.53 -14.67 34.00
N LYS A 160 -10.24 -14.91 35.28
CA LYS A 160 -10.77 -14.08 36.37
C LYS A 160 -10.25 -12.64 36.28
N ALA A 161 -8.96 -12.47 35.99
CA ALA A 161 -8.33 -11.16 35.83
C ALA A 161 -8.97 -10.40 34.66
N LEU A 162 -9.15 -11.07 33.51
CA LEU A 162 -9.83 -10.48 32.35
C LEU A 162 -11.25 -10.00 32.70
N THR A 163 -12.01 -10.82 33.43
CA THR A 163 -13.37 -10.48 33.89
C THR A 163 -13.35 -9.29 34.84
N LEU A 164 -12.38 -9.25 35.76
CA LEU A 164 -12.22 -8.19 36.74
C LEU A 164 -11.86 -6.85 36.09
N ILE A 165 -10.90 -6.83 35.18
CA ILE A 165 -10.49 -5.64 34.43
C ILE A 165 -11.67 -5.07 33.64
N GLN A 166 -12.44 -5.93 32.97
CA GLN A 166 -13.62 -5.52 32.23
C GLN A 166 -14.73 -4.98 33.15
N LYS A 167 -14.95 -5.61 34.31
CA LYS A 167 -15.93 -5.17 35.32
C LYS A 167 -15.55 -3.82 35.92
N MET A 168 -14.29 -3.62 36.26
CA MET A 168 -13.80 -2.39 36.90
C MET A 168 -13.53 -1.27 35.90
N LYS A 169 -13.51 -1.57 34.59
CA LYS A 169 -13.21 -0.61 33.51
C LYS A 169 -11.84 0.07 33.67
N VAL A 170 -10.85 -0.69 34.13
CA VAL A 170 -9.48 -0.20 34.44
C VAL A 170 -8.44 -0.62 33.40
N LYS A 171 -8.88 -0.92 32.17
CA LYS A 171 -8.01 -1.44 31.10
C LYS A 171 -6.73 -0.62 30.93
N ASP A 172 -6.86 0.69 30.78
CA ASP A 172 -5.72 1.57 30.50
C ASP A 172 -4.78 1.68 31.71
N ALA A 173 -5.32 1.67 32.93
CA ALA A 173 -4.49 1.66 34.14
C ALA A 173 -3.72 0.35 34.27
N PHE A 174 -4.36 -0.78 33.99
CA PHE A 174 -3.72 -2.10 34.01
C PHE A 174 -2.61 -2.20 32.94
N LEU A 175 -2.85 -1.74 31.71
CA LEU A 175 -1.83 -1.76 30.66
C LEU A 175 -0.59 -0.89 30.95
N ASN A 176 -0.71 0.12 31.82
CA ASN A 176 0.39 0.98 32.21
C ASN A 176 1.18 0.47 33.43
N MET A 177 0.71 -0.59 34.08
CA MET A 177 1.42 -1.25 35.18
C MET A 177 2.49 -2.20 34.64
N LEU A 178 3.54 -2.43 35.43
CA LEU A 178 4.52 -3.47 35.17
C LEU A 178 3.92 -4.87 35.38
N PRO A 179 4.47 -5.93 34.76
CA PRO A 179 3.98 -7.30 34.97
C PRO A 179 3.95 -7.73 36.44
N GLU A 180 4.92 -7.32 37.25
CA GLU A 180 4.95 -7.59 38.70
C GLU A 180 3.79 -6.92 39.43
N GLU A 181 3.50 -5.66 39.07
CA GLU A 181 2.38 -4.89 39.62
C GLU A 181 1.03 -5.50 39.20
N HIS A 182 0.92 -6.11 38.02
CA HIS A 182 -0.27 -6.88 37.62
C HIS A 182 -0.57 -7.99 38.62
N SER A 183 0.45 -8.73 39.04
CA SER A 183 0.30 -9.86 39.97
C SER A 183 -0.20 -9.39 41.34
N GLU A 184 0.37 -8.30 41.85
CA GLU A 184 -0.05 -7.69 43.11
C GLU A 184 -1.48 -7.15 43.02
N TRP A 185 -1.80 -6.43 41.94
CA TRP A 185 -3.13 -5.87 41.73
C TRP A 185 -4.20 -6.95 41.60
N ILE A 186 -3.93 -8.00 40.84
CA ILE A 186 -4.82 -9.16 40.68
C ILE A 186 -5.04 -9.81 42.04
N SER A 187 -3.97 -10.05 42.81
CA SER A 187 -4.07 -10.68 44.13
C SER A 187 -4.93 -9.85 45.09
N PHE A 188 -4.71 -8.53 45.14
CA PHE A 188 -5.47 -7.61 45.98
C PHE A 188 -6.97 -7.57 45.65
N ASN A 189 -7.35 -7.74 44.38
CA ASN A 189 -8.75 -7.64 43.94
C ASN A 189 -9.44 -9.01 43.79
N MET A 190 -8.72 -10.13 43.90
CA MET A 190 -9.27 -11.49 43.87
C MET A 190 -9.52 -12.08 45.27
N GLU A 191 -9.01 -11.43 46.31
CA GLU A 191 -9.32 -11.71 47.71
C GLU A 191 -10.74 -11.23 48.08
#